data_AF-A0A2B7YB35-F1
#
_entry.id   AF-A0A2B7YB35-F1
#
_cell.length_a   1.000
_cell.length_b   1.000
_cell.length_c   1.000
_cell.angle_alpha   90.00
_cell.angle_beta   90.00
_cell.angle_gamma   90.00
#
_symmetry.space_group_name_H-M   'P 1'
#
loop_
_entity.id
_entity.type
_entity.pdbx_description
1 polymer ?
#
loop_
_entity_poly.entity_id
_entity_poly.type
_entity_poly.pdbx_seq_one_letter_code
_entity_poly.pdbx_strand_id
1 'polypeptide(L)' 'QSIERDHKQLPICKKGQPSVAVKIEAANQPLYGRQLEEKDVLYSLISRTSIDTLKEYYRADVTMEEWALVKKLKVLFDVP' A
#
# COMPACT_ATOMS: atom_id res chain seq x y z
N GLN A 1 2.69 11.11 3.12
CA GLN A 1 2.34 11.87 4.35
C GLN A 1 0.94 12.47 4.34
N SER A 2 0.18 12.42 3.24
CA SER A 2 -1.24 12.79 3.26
C SER A 2 -2.00 12.07 2.15
N ILE A 3 -3.30 11.87 2.36
CA ILE A 3 -4.26 11.44 1.36
C ILE A 3 -5.33 12.53 1.31
N GLU A 4 -5.64 13.01 0.10
CA GLU A 4 -6.64 14.04 -0.10
C GLU A 4 -7.61 13.70 -1.22
N ARG A 5 -8.84 14.17 -1.08
CA ARG A 5 -9.88 14.14 -2.11
C ARG A 5 -10.63 15.45 -2.10
N ASP A 6 -10.72 16.13 -3.23
CA ASP A 6 -11.42 17.42 -3.37
C ASP A 6 -11.01 18.43 -2.28
N HIS A 7 -9.70 18.54 -2.01
CA HIS A 7 -9.10 19.38 -0.96
C HIS A 7 -9.49 19.01 0.48
N LYS A 8 -10.06 17.83 0.71
CA LYS A 8 -10.36 17.29 2.04
C LYS A 8 -9.39 16.16 2.36
N GLN A 9 -8.79 16.23 3.56
CA GLN A 9 -7.91 15.16 4.05
C GLN A 9 -8.72 13.92 4.41
N LEU A 10 -8.17 12.75 4.09
CA LEU A 10 -8.74 11.44 4.41
C LEU A 10 -7.70 10.61 5.18
N PRO A 11 -8.11 9.87 6.22
CA PRO A 11 -7.21 8.99 6.96
C PRO A 11 -6.94 7.66 6.23
N ILE A 12 -7.91 7.17 5.44
CA ILE A 12 -7.81 5.89 4.73
C ILE A 12 -8.62 5.95 3.43
N CYS A 13 -8.13 5.28 2.40
CA CYS A 13 -8.86 5.03 1.16
C CYS A 13 -8.89 3.52 0.89
N LYS A 14 -10.09 2.96 0.68
CA LYS A 14 -10.28 1.52 0.39
C LYS A 14 -10.70 1.30 -1.05
N LYS A 15 -10.55 0.05 -1.53
CA LYS A 15 -11.01 -0.38 -2.85
C LYS A 15 -12.49 0.00 -3.07
N GLY A 16 -12.78 0.58 -4.24
CA GLY A 16 -14.12 1.02 -4.63
C GLY A 16 -14.47 2.46 -4.22
N GLN A 17 -13.62 3.13 -3.44
CA GLN A 17 -13.76 4.57 -3.19
C GLN A 17 -13.26 5.39 -4.40
N PRO A 18 -13.71 6.66 -4.53
CA PRO A 18 -13.25 7.55 -5.59
C PRO A 18 -11.73 7.76 -5.57
N SER A 19 -11.18 8.20 -6.70
CA SER A 19 -9.76 8.54 -6.82
C SER A 19 -9.33 9.59 -5.78
N VAL A 20 -8.10 9.45 -5.31
CA VAL A 20 -7.49 10.30 -4.29
C VAL A 20 -6.08 10.70 -4.73
N ALA A 21 -5.62 11.87 -4.29
CA ALA A 21 -4.23 12.25 -4.43
C ALA A 21 -3.47 11.84 -3.16
N VAL A 22 -2.29 11.22 -3.34
CA VAL A 22 -1.45 10.74 -2.25
C VAL A 22 -0.08 11.39 -2.36
N LYS A 23 0.34 12.12 -1.32
CA LYS A 23 1.69 12.66 -1.23
C LYS A 23 2.63 11.60 -0.67
N ILE A 24 3.60 11.14 -1.45
CA ILE A 24 4.62 10.15 -1.03
C ILE A 24 5.96 10.88 -0.89
N GLU A 25 6.62 10.77 0.26
CA GLU A 25 7.89 11.45 0.58
C GLU A 25 8.90 10.47 1.18
N ALA A 26 10.16 10.55 0.77
CA ALA A 26 11.30 9.80 1.32
C ALA A 26 12.60 10.58 1.07
N ALA A 27 13.67 10.28 1.81
CA ALA A 27 14.93 11.02 1.70
C ALA A 27 15.66 10.84 0.34
N ASN A 28 15.42 9.74 -0.37
CA ASN A 28 16.02 9.43 -1.68
C ASN A 28 14.95 8.87 -2.63
N GLN A 29 14.09 9.75 -3.16
CA GLN A 29 12.94 9.33 -3.96
C GLN A 29 13.33 9.06 -5.42
N PRO A 30 12.79 8.00 -6.04
CA PRO A 30 12.86 7.85 -7.48
C PRO A 30 12.05 8.96 -8.18
N LEU A 31 12.50 9.38 -9.37
CA LEU A 31 11.92 10.51 -10.11
C LEU A 31 10.91 10.02 -11.15
N TYR A 32 9.76 10.68 -11.19
CA TYR A 32 8.75 10.48 -12.22
C TYR A 32 9.32 10.85 -13.60
N GLY A 33 9.12 9.97 -14.58
CA GLY A 33 9.71 10.09 -15.92
C GLY A 33 11.16 9.61 -16.04
N ARG A 34 11.73 9.01 -14.97
CA ARG A 34 13.06 8.37 -15.02
C ARG A 34 13.07 6.97 -14.42
N GLN A 35 12.66 6.83 -13.16
CA GLN A 35 12.62 5.53 -12.47
C GLN A 35 11.19 4.97 -12.35
N LEU A 36 10.18 5.81 -12.59
CA LEU A 36 8.77 5.46 -12.48
C LEU A 36 7.94 6.26 -13.49
N GLU A 37 6.89 5.63 -14.01
CA GLU A 37 5.95 6.17 -14.99
C GLU A 37 4.50 5.97 -14.54
N GLU A 38 3.55 6.59 -15.24
CA GLU A 38 2.11 6.48 -14.94
C GLU A 38 1.59 5.04 -14.98
N LYS A 39 2.16 4.22 -15.86
CA LYS A 39 1.72 2.84 -16.08
C LYS A 39 2.17 1.89 -14.96
N ASP A 40 3.13 2.32 -14.15
CA ASP A 40 3.66 1.51 -13.07
C ASP A 40 2.65 1.43 -11.92
N VAL A 41 2.30 0.20 -11.56
CA VAL A 41 1.39 -0.05 -10.45
C VAL A 41 2.18 -0.02 -9.15
N LEU A 42 1.80 0.90 -8.25
CA LEU A 42 2.38 0.99 -6.92
C LEU A 42 1.76 -0.05 -5.98
N TYR A 43 2.61 -0.78 -5.30
CA TYR A 43 2.23 -1.76 -4.28
C TYR A 43 2.79 -1.37 -2.93
N SER A 44 2.11 -1.79 -1.85
CA SER A 44 2.67 -1.69 -0.51
C SER A 44 3.86 -2.65 -0.38
N LEU A 45 4.99 -2.12 0.10
CA LEU A 45 6.16 -2.94 0.40
C LEU A 45 5.89 -3.76 1.67
N ILE A 46 5.64 -5.05 1.49
CA ILE A 46 5.43 -5.98 2.60
C ILE A 46 6.72 -6.74 2.92
N SER A 47 6.92 -7.03 4.21
CA SER A 47 8.05 -7.82 4.72
C SER A 47 7.56 -8.97 5.58
N ARG A 48 8.46 -9.90 5.91
CA ARG A 48 8.14 -11.00 6.84
C ARG A 48 7.66 -10.46 8.18
N THR A 49 8.38 -9.47 8.70
CA THR A 49 8.05 -8.79 9.96
C THR A 49 6.66 -8.17 9.91
N SER A 50 6.31 -7.43 8.85
CA SER A 50 4.98 -6.82 8.75
C SER A 50 3.86 -7.85 8.67
N ILE A 51 4.08 -8.98 7.97
CA ILE A 51 3.09 -10.05 7.88
C ILE A 51 2.87 -10.71 9.25
N ASP A 52 3.94 -10.97 10.00
CA ASP A 52 3.83 -11.62 11.30
C ASP A 52 3.19 -10.69 12.34
N THR A 53 3.50 -9.38 12.32
CA THR A 53 2.80 -8.37 13.12
C THR A 53 1.30 -8.33 12.80
N LEU A 54 0.91 -8.40 11.53
CA LEU A 54 -0.51 -8.46 11.15
C LEU A 54 -1.22 -9.71 11.70
N LYS A 55 -0.53 -10.86 11.73
CA LYS A 55 -1.09 -12.11 12.27
C LYS A 55 -1.22 -12.09 13.78
N GLU A 56 -0.27 -11.47 14.48
CA GLU A 56 -0.20 -11.46 15.94
C GLU A 56 -1.17 -10.45 16.55
N TYR A 57 -1.23 -9.23 15.98
CA TYR A 57 -1.95 -8.12 16.61
C TYR A 57 -3.21 -7.69 15.87
N TYR A 58 -3.31 -7.91 14.55
CA TYR A 58 -4.36 -7.33 13.70
C TYR A 58 -5.19 -8.37 12.94
N ARG A 59 -5.16 -9.64 13.39
CA ARG A 59 -5.80 -10.74 12.65
C ARG A 59 -7.30 -10.54 12.45
N ALA A 60 -7.97 -9.94 13.44
CA ALA A 60 -9.41 -9.65 13.40
C ALA A 60 -9.76 -8.41 12.57
N ASP A 61 -8.82 -7.48 12.42
CA ASP A 61 -9.03 -6.20 11.72
C ASP A 61 -8.82 -6.32 10.20
N VAL A 62 -8.12 -7.36 9.76
CA VAL A 62 -7.82 -7.63 8.36
C VAL A 62 -8.86 -8.60 7.78
N THR A 63 -9.53 -8.16 6.73
CA THR A 63 -10.55 -8.95 6.02
C THR A 63 -9.94 -10.13 5.25
N MET A 64 -10.76 -11.12 4.92
CA MET A 64 -10.31 -12.28 4.12
C MET A 64 -9.81 -11.89 2.73
N GLU A 65 -10.37 -10.83 2.12
CA GLU A 65 -9.90 -10.31 0.83
C GLU A 65 -8.49 -9.69 0.96
N GLU A 66 -8.26 -8.92 2.02
CA GLU A 66 -6.94 -8.34 2.31
C GLU A 66 -5.91 -9.45 2.60
N TRP A 67 -6.28 -10.51 3.32
CA TRP A 67 -5.40 -11.68 3.52
C TRP A 67 -5.07 -12.41 2.21
N ALA A 68 -6.05 -12.55 1.32
CA ALA A 68 -5.82 -13.11 0.00
C ALA A 68 -4.85 -12.25 -0.83
N LEU A 69 -4.96 -10.91 -0.73
CA LEU A 69 -4.03 -9.98 -1.36
C LEU A 69 -2.62 -10.09 -0.77
N VAL A 70 -2.48 -10.12 0.57
CA VAL A 70 -1.19 -10.30 1.24
C VAL A 70 -0.51 -11.60 0.79
N LYS A 71 -1.26 -12.69 0.62
CA LYS A 71 -0.72 -13.96 0.11
C LYS A 71 -0.21 -13.85 -1.33
N LYS A 72 -0.90 -13.10 -2.19
CA LYS A 72 -0.46 -12.83 -3.58
C LYS A 72 0.81 -11.98 -3.61
N LEU A 73 0.83 -10.90 -2.83
CA LEU A 73 1.99 -10.02 -2.72
C LEU A 73 3.20 -10.75 -2.13
N LYS A 74 2.99 -11.68 -1.18
CA LYS A 74 4.07 -12.49 -0.62
C LYS A 74 4.85 -13.23 -1.71
N VAL A 75 4.12 -13.83 -2.66
CA VAL A 75 4.73 -14.56 -3.80
C VAL A 75 5.37 -13.57 -4.78
N LEU A 76 4.73 -12.43 -5.05
CA LEU A 76 5.25 -11.44 -5.99
C LEU A 76 6.57 -10.80 -5.52
N PHE A 77 6.73 -10.61 -4.20
CA PHE A 77 7.92 -10.02 -3.59
C PHE A 77 8.92 -11.05 -3.06
N ASP A 78 8.71 -12.35 -3.32
CA ASP A 78 9.55 -13.45 -2.81
C ASP A 78 9.84 -13.37 -1.29
N VAL A 79 8.83 -12.97 -0.51
CA VAL A 79 8.96 -12.86 0.95
C VAL A 79 8.84 -14.25 1.58
N PRO A 80 9.77 -14.67 2.46
CA PRO A 80 9.74 -15.99 3.10
C PRO A 80 8.53 -16.25 4.01
#